data_AF-A0A653DBQ8-F1
#
_entry.id   AF-A0A653DBQ8-F1
#
_cell.length_a   1.000
_cell.length_b   1.000
_cell.length_c   1.000
_cell.angle_alpha   90.00
_cell.angle_beta   90.00
_cell.angle_gamma   90.00
#
_symmetry.space_group_name_H-M   'P 1'
#
loop_
_entity.id
_entity.type
_entity.pdbx_description
1 polymer ?
#
loop_
_entity_poly.entity_id
_entity_poly.type
_entity_poly.pdbx_seq_one_letter_code
_entity_poly.pdbx_strand_id
1 'polypeptide(L)'
;MKIKAASEIGIQAEHIKLPKTTTETELLEKLGQLNGDSNVHGIIVQMPLDSEYKIDSHLITDSVSPEKDVDGLNTINEGKLAVGNLTGFVPCTPNGILELIKRTGVKIAGAEAVVLGRSKIVGTPIAELLKWEHATVTICHSKTKNLKEQCAKADILVVAIGQPELVKGDWIKPNAVVIDCGISAIPAKSPDSAWLAMWHL
;
A
#
# COMPACT_ATOMS: atom_id res chain seq x y z
N MET A 1 5.84 -8.65 -14.03
CA MET A 1 6.78 -7.92 -13.14
C MET A 1 7.16 -8.76 -11.92
N LYS A 2 6.22 -9.12 -11.02
CA LYS A 2 6.50 -9.91 -9.79
C LYS A 2 7.29 -11.21 -10.03
N ILE A 3 6.86 -12.07 -10.97
CA ILE A 3 7.53 -13.34 -11.30
C ILE A 3 8.97 -13.12 -11.77
N LYS A 4 9.19 -12.09 -12.61
CA LYS A 4 10.52 -11.76 -13.12
C LYS A 4 11.44 -11.33 -11.98
N ALA A 5 10.98 -10.43 -11.12
CA ALA A 5 11.72 -9.97 -9.95
C ALA A 5 12.05 -11.13 -9.00
N ALA A 6 11.11 -12.05 -8.76
CA ALA A 6 11.34 -13.24 -7.96
C ALA A 6 12.45 -14.13 -8.56
N SER A 7 12.39 -14.37 -9.88
CA SER A 7 13.40 -15.15 -10.58
C SER A 7 14.78 -14.50 -10.54
N GLU A 8 14.87 -13.17 -10.63
CA GLU A 8 16.14 -12.42 -10.58
C GLU A 8 16.85 -12.56 -9.22
N ILE A 9 16.11 -12.82 -8.15
CA ILE A 9 16.65 -13.04 -6.80
C ILE A 9 16.66 -14.53 -6.39
N GLY A 10 16.42 -15.44 -7.34
CA GLY A 10 16.48 -16.89 -7.10
C GLY A 10 15.27 -17.50 -6.38
N ILE A 11 14.16 -16.76 -6.27
CA ILE A 11 12.90 -17.28 -5.73
C ILE A 11 12.11 -17.97 -6.84
N GLN A 12 11.68 -19.20 -6.57
CA GLN A 12 10.70 -19.90 -7.41
C GLN A 12 9.32 -19.28 -7.19
N ALA A 13 8.71 -18.77 -8.26
CA ALA A 13 7.40 -18.15 -8.24
C ALA A 13 6.47 -18.83 -9.24
N GLU A 14 5.32 -19.31 -8.77
CA GLU A 14 4.26 -19.87 -9.59
C GLU A 14 3.18 -18.82 -9.85
N HIS A 15 2.62 -18.82 -11.07
CA HIS A 15 1.47 -17.99 -11.42
C HIS A 15 0.24 -18.84 -11.70
N ILE A 16 -0.69 -18.82 -10.75
CA ILE A 16 -1.94 -19.55 -10.83
C ILE A 16 -3.00 -18.61 -11.42
N LYS A 17 -3.31 -18.80 -12.71
CA LYS A 17 -4.34 -18.03 -13.39
C LYS A 17 -5.67 -18.79 -13.36
N LEU A 18 -6.65 -18.24 -12.66
CA LEU A 18 -8.00 -18.79 -12.56
C LEU A 18 -8.93 -18.12 -13.60
N PRO A 19 -9.95 -18.83 -14.12
CA PRO A 19 -10.91 -18.25 -15.05
C PRO A 19 -11.85 -17.25 -14.36
N LYS A 20 -12.47 -16.35 -15.13
CA LYS A 20 -13.45 -15.38 -14.59
C LYS A 20 -14.69 -16.03 -13.97
N THR A 21 -14.96 -17.27 -14.36
CA THR A 21 -16.05 -18.10 -13.83
C THR A 21 -15.72 -18.73 -12.48
N THR A 22 -14.53 -18.49 -11.92
CA THR A 22 -14.21 -18.95 -10.57
C THR A 22 -15.08 -18.23 -9.54
N THR A 23 -15.76 -19.03 -8.72
CA THR A 23 -16.59 -18.61 -7.60
C THR A 23 -15.75 -18.30 -6.36
N GLU A 24 -16.33 -17.60 -5.39
CA GLU A 24 -15.68 -17.33 -4.09
C GLU A 24 -15.27 -18.63 -3.38
N THR A 25 -16.15 -19.65 -3.37
CA THR A 25 -15.88 -20.94 -2.74
C THR A 25 -14.68 -21.65 -3.38
N GLU A 26 -14.63 -21.73 -4.70
CA GLU A 26 -13.51 -22.36 -5.42
C GLU A 26 -12.18 -21.62 -5.16
N LEU A 27 -12.21 -20.29 -5.07
CA LEU A 27 -11.03 -19.49 -4.74
C LEU A 27 -10.56 -19.75 -3.29
N LEU A 28 -11.50 -19.82 -2.33
CA LEU A 28 -11.20 -20.15 -0.94
C LEU A 28 -10.63 -21.57 -0.80
N GLU A 29 -11.19 -22.55 -1.51
CA GLU A 29 -10.66 -23.92 -1.55
C GLU A 29 -9.22 -23.93 -2.08
N LYS A 30 -8.95 -23.18 -3.16
CA LYS A 30 -7.60 -23.09 -3.71
C LYS A 30 -6.62 -22.44 -2.73
N LEU A 31 -7.04 -21.40 -2.02
CA LEU A 31 -6.22 -20.77 -0.97
C LEU A 31 -5.98 -21.73 0.20
N GLY A 32 -6.97 -22.51 0.60
CA GLY A 32 -6.83 -23.58 1.59
C GLY A 32 -5.75 -24.60 1.22
N GLN A 33 -5.70 -25.03 -0.04
CA GLN A 33 -4.65 -25.92 -0.54
C GLN A 33 -3.26 -25.27 -0.45
N LEU A 34 -3.11 -24.02 -0.89
CA LEU A 34 -1.83 -23.29 -0.86
C LEU A 34 -1.37 -22.99 0.57
N ASN A 35 -2.29 -22.71 1.48
CA ASN A 35 -2.00 -22.56 2.90
C ASN A 35 -1.45 -23.87 3.49
N GLY A 36 -2.00 -25.03 3.11
CA GLY A 36 -1.56 -26.35 3.57
C GLY A 36 -0.26 -26.87 2.94
N ASP A 37 0.17 -26.34 1.79
CA ASP A 37 1.34 -26.82 1.08
C ASP A 37 2.65 -26.32 1.73
N SER A 38 3.46 -27.24 2.26
CA SER A 38 4.77 -26.92 2.88
C SER A 38 5.79 -26.32 1.92
N ASN A 39 5.62 -26.48 0.61
CA ASN A 39 6.52 -25.91 -0.41
C ASN A 39 6.18 -24.46 -0.74
N VAL A 40 5.00 -23.98 -0.34
CA VAL A 40 4.55 -22.61 -0.55
C VAL A 40 4.87 -21.77 0.69
N HIS A 41 5.80 -20.83 0.55
CA HIS A 41 6.26 -19.95 1.64
C HIS A 41 5.56 -18.60 1.68
N GLY A 42 4.92 -18.20 0.57
CA GLY A 42 4.28 -16.89 0.44
C GLY A 42 3.20 -16.91 -0.64
N ILE A 43 2.11 -16.20 -0.39
CA ILE A 43 0.94 -16.12 -1.26
C ILE A 43 0.61 -14.64 -1.50
N ILE A 44 0.37 -14.29 -2.76
CA ILE A 44 -0.15 -12.97 -3.14
C ILE A 44 -1.42 -13.20 -3.96
N VAL A 45 -2.53 -12.63 -3.49
CA VAL A 45 -3.77 -12.55 -4.28
C VAL A 45 -3.75 -11.22 -5.05
N GLN A 46 -3.68 -11.31 -6.37
CA GLN A 46 -3.62 -10.11 -7.20
C GLN A 46 -4.98 -9.39 -7.23
N MET A 47 -4.96 -8.09 -6.88
CA MET A 47 -6.14 -7.22 -6.90
C MET A 47 -6.11 -6.22 -8.07
N PRO A 48 -7.29 -5.71 -8.52
CA PRO A 48 -8.62 -6.21 -8.19
C PRO A 48 -8.89 -7.60 -8.80
N LEU A 49 -9.81 -8.37 -8.20
CA LEU A 49 -10.25 -9.65 -8.77
C LEU A 49 -11.10 -9.40 -10.04
N ASP A 50 -10.77 -10.11 -11.13
CA ASP A 50 -11.53 -10.09 -12.39
C ASP A 50 -12.40 -11.35 -12.46
N SER A 51 -13.62 -11.27 -11.92
CA SER A 51 -14.59 -12.37 -11.85
C SER A 51 -15.96 -11.93 -12.39
N GLU A 52 -16.70 -12.88 -12.94
CA GLU A 52 -18.12 -12.73 -13.31
C GLU A 52 -19.02 -12.71 -12.06
N TYR A 53 -18.54 -13.27 -10.95
CA TYR A 53 -19.23 -13.29 -9.67
C TYR A 53 -18.74 -12.17 -8.75
N LYS A 54 -19.64 -11.73 -7.86
CA LYS A 54 -19.23 -10.87 -6.75
C LYS A 54 -18.45 -11.72 -5.74
N ILE A 55 -17.21 -11.33 -5.48
CA ILE A 55 -16.33 -11.97 -4.50
C ILE A 55 -15.96 -10.94 -3.44
N ASP A 56 -16.04 -11.33 -2.17
CA ASP A 56 -15.57 -10.52 -1.05
C ASP A 56 -14.03 -10.52 -1.01
N SER A 57 -13.45 -9.45 -1.56
CA SER A 57 -12.01 -9.22 -1.60
C SER A 57 -11.35 -9.25 -0.22
N HIS A 58 -12.05 -8.82 0.83
CA HIS A 58 -11.52 -8.87 2.19
C HIS A 58 -11.46 -10.30 2.69
N LEU A 59 -12.55 -11.06 2.55
CA LEU A 59 -12.58 -12.47 2.93
C LEU A 59 -11.45 -13.25 2.24
N ILE A 60 -11.24 -13.01 0.95
CA ILE A 60 -10.18 -13.66 0.18
C ILE A 60 -8.79 -13.32 0.73
N THR A 61 -8.48 -12.05 0.95
CA THR A 61 -7.15 -11.64 1.48
C THR A 61 -6.94 -12.13 2.91
N ASP A 62 -7.97 -12.10 3.75
CA ASP A 62 -7.93 -12.56 5.13
C ASP A 62 -7.87 -14.10 5.26
N SER A 63 -8.21 -14.83 4.19
CA SER A 63 -8.08 -16.30 4.14
C SER A 63 -6.66 -16.80 3.85
N VAL A 64 -5.76 -15.92 3.40
CA VAL A 64 -4.33 -16.24 3.29
C VAL A 64 -3.76 -16.40 4.70
N SER A 65 -3.09 -17.50 5.00
CA SER A 65 -2.46 -17.71 6.32
C SER A 65 -1.54 -16.52 6.66
N PRO A 66 -1.62 -15.95 7.87
CA PRO A 66 -0.77 -14.81 8.26
C PRO A 66 0.74 -15.06 8.08
N GLU A 67 1.16 -16.31 8.19
CA GLU A 67 2.54 -16.79 8.08
C GLU A 67 3.01 -16.91 6.63
N LYS A 68 2.07 -16.86 5.67
CA LYS A 68 2.34 -16.84 4.22
C LYS A 68 1.84 -15.57 3.53
N ASP A 69 1.27 -14.62 4.27
CA ASP A 69 0.71 -13.37 3.76
C ASP A 69 1.81 -12.33 3.45
N VAL A 70 2.61 -12.61 2.41
CA VAL A 70 3.74 -11.74 2.01
C VAL A 70 3.30 -10.38 1.47
N ASP A 71 1.99 -10.18 1.21
CA ASP A 71 1.41 -8.88 0.84
C ASP A 71 0.87 -8.10 2.06
N GLY A 72 0.87 -8.70 3.26
CA GLY A 72 0.57 -8.07 4.53
C GLY A 72 -0.89 -7.63 4.73
N LEU A 73 -1.84 -8.25 4.01
CA LEU A 73 -3.25 -7.83 3.99
C LEU A 73 -4.16 -8.62 4.93
N ASN A 74 -3.63 -9.65 5.61
CA ASN A 74 -4.37 -10.39 6.62
C ASN A 74 -4.56 -9.54 7.89
N THR A 75 -5.76 -9.55 8.46
CA THR A 75 -6.12 -8.78 9.66
C THR A 75 -5.20 -9.09 10.85
N ILE A 76 -4.68 -10.32 10.97
CA ILE A 76 -3.72 -10.70 12.01
C ILE A 76 -2.40 -9.94 11.83
N ASN A 77 -1.89 -9.82 10.60
CA ASN A 77 -0.66 -9.07 10.33
C ASN A 77 -0.89 -7.56 10.47
N GLU A 78 -2.03 -7.04 10.02
CA GLU A 78 -2.43 -5.65 10.27
C GLU A 78 -2.51 -5.36 11.78
N GLY A 79 -3.10 -6.28 12.55
CA GLY A 79 -3.21 -6.19 14.00
C GLY A 79 -1.87 -6.21 14.71
N LYS A 80 -0.95 -7.10 14.28
CA LYS A 80 0.44 -7.14 14.76
C LYS A 80 1.11 -5.79 14.54
N LEU A 81 1.03 -5.24 13.32
CA LEU A 81 1.58 -3.92 13.01
C LEU A 81 0.96 -2.82 13.87
N ALA A 82 -0.37 -2.80 14.05
CA ALA A 82 -1.05 -1.77 14.82
C ALA A 82 -0.57 -1.69 16.29
N VAL A 83 -0.21 -2.83 16.88
CA VAL A 83 0.31 -2.92 18.26
C VAL A 83 1.84 -2.87 18.35
N GLY A 84 2.55 -2.64 17.24
CA GLY A 84 4.01 -2.50 17.21
C GLY A 84 4.76 -3.83 17.21
N ASN A 85 4.05 -4.92 16.96
CA ASN A 85 4.67 -6.22 16.71
C ASN A 85 5.08 -6.31 15.23
N LEU A 86 6.34 -6.00 14.95
CA LEU A 86 6.91 -6.02 13.60
C LEU A 86 7.38 -7.41 13.14
N THR A 87 6.93 -8.50 13.78
CA THR A 87 7.24 -9.89 13.35
C THR A 87 6.34 -10.41 12.24
N GLY A 88 5.22 -9.73 11.96
CA GLY A 88 4.33 -10.04 10.84
C GLY A 88 4.78 -9.40 9.53
N PHE A 89 4.11 -9.75 8.45
CA PHE A 89 4.29 -9.06 7.17
C PHE A 89 3.67 -7.67 7.19
N VAL A 90 4.26 -6.76 6.42
CA VAL A 90 3.82 -5.38 6.26
C VAL A 90 3.45 -5.17 4.80
N PRO A 91 2.33 -4.47 4.50
CA PRO A 91 1.94 -4.22 3.11
C PRO A 91 3.05 -3.60 2.27
N CYS A 92 3.21 -4.09 1.05
CA CYS A 92 4.35 -3.79 0.19
C CYS A 92 4.50 -2.29 -0.11
N THR A 93 3.40 -1.59 -0.38
CA THR A 93 3.40 -0.15 -0.66
C THR A 93 3.84 0.68 0.57
N PRO A 94 3.20 0.56 1.75
CA PRO A 94 3.68 1.15 3.01
C PRO A 94 5.15 0.85 3.32
N ASN A 95 5.58 -0.41 3.16
CA ASN A 95 6.97 -0.76 3.41
C ASN A 95 7.93 -0.04 2.44
N GLY A 96 7.57 0.04 1.15
CA GLY A 96 8.31 0.79 0.16
C GLY A 96 8.35 2.30 0.44
N ILE A 97 7.24 2.89 0.90
CA ILE A 97 7.18 4.30 1.32
C ILE A 97 8.15 4.56 2.47
N LEU A 98 8.13 3.71 3.50
CA LEU A 98 9.02 3.87 4.64
C LEU A 98 10.49 3.80 4.23
N GLU A 99 10.83 2.84 3.36
CA GLU A 99 12.18 2.70 2.82
C GLU A 99 12.62 3.94 2.01
N LEU A 100 11.73 4.50 1.18
CA LEU A 100 12.01 5.73 0.44
C LEU A 100 12.27 6.92 1.39
N ILE A 101 11.46 7.07 2.44
CA ILE A 101 11.66 8.12 3.45
C ILE A 101 13.01 7.94 4.14
N LYS A 102 13.37 6.72 4.57
CA LYS A 102 14.65 6.44 5.21
C LYS A 102 15.84 6.82 4.32
N ARG A 103 15.75 6.56 3.01
CA ARG A 103 16.81 6.91 2.04
C ARG A 103 17.02 8.41 1.85
N THR A 104 16.05 9.24 2.21
CA THR A 104 16.25 10.71 2.18
C THR A 104 17.23 11.20 3.25
N GLY A 105 17.47 10.40 4.29
CA GLY A 105 18.26 10.81 5.45
C GLY A 105 17.52 11.72 6.44
N VAL A 106 16.22 12.03 6.20
CA VAL A 106 15.42 12.79 7.16
C VAL A 106 15.21 11.97 8.44
N LYS A 107 15.26 12.64 9.59
CA LYS A 107 14.99 11.99 10.87
C LYS A 107 13.48 11.82 11.04
N ILE A 108 12.99 10.57 11.04
CA ILE A 108 11.57 10.26 11.25
C ILE A 108 11.16 10.47 12.71
N ALA A 109 12.02 10.06 13.66
CA ALA A 109 11.74 10.18 15.09
C ALA A 109 11.56 11.66 15.52
N GLY A 110 10.37 11.98 16.01
CA GLY A 110 9.95 13.33 16.41
C GLY A 110 9.42 14.21 15.27
N ALA A 111 9.39 13.72 14.03
CA ALA A 111 8.83 14.47 12.90
C ALA A 111 7.31 14.52 12.95
N GLU A 112 6.73 15.61 12.43
CA GLU A 112 5.29 15.71 12.16
C GLU A 112 5.00 15.02 10.82
N ALA A 113 4.41 13.82 10.88
CA ALA A 113 4.01 13.06 9.70
C ALA A 113 2.51 13.22 9.44
N VAL A 114 2.14 13.57 8.21
CA VAL A 114 0.76 13.67 7.77
C VAL A 114 0.49 12.65 6.69
N VAL A 115 -0.48 11.77 6.94
CA VAL A 115 -0.92 10.76 5.98
C VAL A 115 -2.30 11.13 5.47
N LEU A 116 -2.41 11.43 4.18
CA LEU A 116 -3.69 11.65 3.52
C LEU A 116 -4.21 10.31 3.01
N GLY A 117 -5.28 9.80 3.60
CA GLY A 117 -5.86 8.50 3.27
C GLY A 117 -5.77 7.52 4.43
N ARG A 118 -6.77 6.66 4.54
CA ARG A 118 -6.92 5.66 5.62
C ARG A 118 -7.40 4.30 5.10
N SER A 119 -7.01 3.98 3.88
CA SER A 119 -7.28 2.66 3.29
C SER A 119 -6.55 1.58 4.07
N LYS A 120 -7.11 0.37 4.11
CA LYS A 120 -6.45 -0.82 4.67
C LYS A 120 -5.09 -1.11 4.02
N ILE A 121 -4.97 -0.93 2.71
CA ILE A 121 -3.78 -1.33 1.94
C ILE A 121 -2.61 -0.33 2.09
N VAL A 122 -2.89 0.98 2.12
CA VAL A 122 -1.83 2.01 2.14
C VAL A 122 -1.89 2.91 3.35
N GLY A 123 -2.92 3.77 3.44
CA GLY A 123 -2.96 4.87 4.41
C GLY A 123 -2.87 4.44 5.88
N THR A 124 -3.59 3.40 6.29
CA THR A 124 -3.53 2.92 7.69
C THR A 124 -2.16 2.30 8.01
N PRO A 125 -1.64 1.32 7.26
CA PRO A 125 -0.35 0.72 7.60
C PRO A 125 0.83 1.69 7.56
N ILE A 126 0.87 2.66 6.63
CA ILE A 126 1.98 3.64 6.63
C ILE A 126 1.91 4.58 7.84
N ALA A 127 0.71 4.93 8.30
CA ALA A 127 0.53 5.68 9.53
C ALA A 127 1.05 4.90 10.75
N GLU A 128 0.76 3.59 10.81
CA GLU A 128 1.26 2.71 11.87
C GLU A 128 2.79 2.57 11.83
N LEU A 129 3.38 2.38 10.64
CA LEU A 129 4.83 2.32 10.48
C LEU A 129 5.51 3.62 10.94
N LEU A 130 5.01 4.78 10.52
CA LEU A 130 5.57 6.07 10.92
C LEU A 130 5.44 6.30 12.43
N LYS A 131 4.33 5.86 13.04
CA LYS A 131 4.14 5.88 14.50
C LYS A 131 5.21 5.04 15.20
N TRP A 132 5.49 3.83 14.71
CA TRP A 132 6.51 2.95 15.29
C TRP A 132 7.95 3.37 15.00
N GLU A 133 8.16 4.22 14.00
CA GLU A 133 9.40 4.98 13.76
C GLU A 133 9.45 6.30 14.56
N HIS A 134 8.55 6.45 15.54
CA HIS A 134 8.48 7.55 16.50
C HIS A 134 8.11 8.92 15.92
N ALA A 135 7.43 8.99 14.79
CA ALA A 135 6.82 10.23 14.30
C ALA A 135 5.53 10.57 15.10
N THR A 136 5.20 11.86 15.19
CA THR A 136 3.84 12.30 15.52
C THR A 136 3.00 12.19 14.26
N VAL A 137 1.99 11.33 14.24
CA VAL A 137 1.23 11.02 13.03
C VAL A 137 -0.17 11.64 13.06
N THR A 138 -0.49 12.44 12.04
CA THR A 138 -1.84 12.95 11.78
C THR A 138 -2.44 12.26 10.56
N ILE A 139 -3.53 11.52 10.73
CA ILE A 139 -4.25 10.87 9.64
C ILE A 139 -5.38 11.78 9.15
N CYS A 140 -5.35 12.13 7.88
CA CYS A 140 -6.39 12.91 7.21
C CYS A 140 -7.22 12.04 6.26
N HIS A 141 -8.48 12.44 6.04
CA HIS A 141 -9.40 11.75 5.13
C HIS A 141 -10.44 12.74 4.56
N SER A 142 -11.37 12.24 3.77
CA SER A 142 -12.41 13.03 3.08
C SER A 142 -13.35 13.86 3.97
N LYS A 143 -13.22 13.75 5.30
CA LYS A 143 -14.00 14.50 6.29
C LYS A 143 -13.13 15.42 7.17
N THR A 144 -11.82 15.44 6.92
CA THR A 144 -10.89 16.33 7.61
C THR A 144 -11.18 17.77 7.19
N LYS A 145 -11.42 18.64 8.17
CA LYS A 145 -11.52 20.09 7.95
C LYS A 145 -10.12 20.68 7.82
N ASN A 146 -10.01 21.79 7.08
CA ASN A 146 -8.77 22.55 6.90
C ASN A 146 -7.59 21.68 6.41
N LEU A 147 -7.84 20.85 5.39
CA LEU A 147 -6.86 19.87 4.90
C LEU A 147 -5.52 20.53 4.51
N LYS A 148 -5.56 21.71 3.89
CA LYS A 148 -4.37 22.52 3.55
C LYS A 148 -3.53 22.84 4.78
N GLU A 149 -4.16 23.25 5.89
CA GLU A 149 -3.46 23.59 7.13
C GLU A 149 -2.82 22.36 7.79
N GLN A 150 -3.41 21.18 7.62
CA GLN A 150 -2.79 19.94 8.11
C GLN A 150 -1.55 19.60 7.27
N CYS A 151 -1.65 19.67 5.93
CA CYS A 151 -0.53 19.40 5.04
C CYS A 151 0.66 20.35 5.30
N ALA A 152 0.39 21.62 5.59
CA ALA A 152 1.42 22.63 5.83
C ALA A 152 2.24 22.41 7.11
N LYS A 153 1.81 21.52 8.01
CA LYS A 153 2.56 21.13 9.22
C LYS A 153 3.57 20.01 8.96
N ALA A 154 3.37 19.24 7.90
CA ALA A 154 4.05 17.97 7.68
C ALA A 154 5.54 18.17 7.37
N ASP A 155 6.40 17.57 8.19
CA ASP A 155 7.79 17.28 7.80
C ASP A 155 7.84 16.12 6.80
N ILE A 156 6.92 15.17 6.95
CA ILE A 156 6.72 14.02 6.07
C ILE A 156 5.26 14.00 5.64
N LEU A 157 4.99 14.19 4.35
CA LEU A 157 3.66 14.14 3.76
C LEU A 157 3.51 12.90 2.88
N VAL A 158 2.61 11.98 3.26
CA VAL A 158 2.25 10.81 2.45
C VAL A 158 0.86 11.00 1.87
N VAL A 159 0.72 10.94 0.54
CA VAL A 159 -0.54 11.12 -0.18
C VAL A 159 -1.01 9.79 -0.76
N ALA A 160 -2.12 9.25 -0.22
CA ALA A 160 -2.69 7.95 -0.57
C ALA A 160 -4.23 8.01 -0.71
N ILE A 161 -4.71 8.97 -1.50
CA ILE A 161 -6.15 9.30 -1.62
C ILE A 161 -6.78 8.99 -2.99
N GLY A 162 -5.99 8.64 -4.01
CA GLY A 162 -6.50 8.32 -5.34
C GLY A 162 -7.24 9.48 -6.02
N GLN A 163 -6.90 10.72 -5.68
CA GLN A 163 -7.45 11.93 -6.27
C GLN A 163 -6.32 12.71 -6.97
N PRO A 164 -6.29 12.73 -8.30
CA PRO A 164 -5.22 13.38 -9.05
C PRO A 164 -5.08 14.84 -8.65
N GLU A 165 -3.84 15.27 -8.39
CA GLU A 165 -3.47 16.67 -8.17
C GLU A 165 -4.26 17.40 -7.06
N LEU A 166 -4.89 16.70 -6.12
CA LEU A 166 -5.67 17.37 -5.06
C LEU A 166 -4.76 18.23 -4.18
N VAL A 167 -3.60 17.69 -3.79
CA VAL A 167 -2.59 18.40 -3.00
C VAL A 167 -1.84 19.35 -3.92
N LYS A 168 -1.79 20.62 -3.54
CA LYS A 168 -1.11 21.68 -4.31
C LYS A 168 0.24 22.01 -3.67
N GLY A 169 1.19 22.50 -4.47
CA GLY A 169 2.53 22.85 -3.98
C GLY A 169 2.52 23.85 -2.82
N ASP A 170 1.59 24.82 -2.83
CA ASP A 170 1.42 25.81 -1.76
C ASP A 170 0.80 25.24 -0.46
N TRP A 171 0.53 23.94 -0.40
CA TRP A 171 0.13 23.22 0.82
C TRP A 171 1.32 22.56 1.50
N ILE A 172 2.45 22.45 0.80
CA ILE A 172 3.60 21.66 1.23
C ILE A 172 4.53 22.56 2.05
N LYS A 173 4.92 22.08 3.23
CA LYS A 173 5.91 22.76 4.06
C LYS A 173 7.26 22.79 3.32
N PRO A 174 8.01 23.91 3.32
CA PRO A 174 9.35 23.94 2.77
C PRO A 174 10.24 22.86 3.38
N ASN A 175 11.01 22.16 2.52
CA ASN A 175 11.90 21.04 2.87
C ASN A 175 11.19 19.77 3.40
N ALA A 176 9.87 19.64 3.24
CA ALA A 176 9.18 18.40 3.56
C ALA A 176 9.60 17.25 2.64
N VAL A 177 9.62 16.04 3.18
CA VAL A 177 9.63 14.81 2.37
C VAL A 177 8.20 14.54 1.91
N VAL A 178 8.01 14.44 0.59
CA VAL A 178 6.69 14.21 -0.01
C VAL A 178 6.70 12.87 -0.74
N ILE A 179 5.78 11.99 -0.37
CA ILE A 179 5.56 10.69 -1.02
C ILE A 179 4.15 10.67 -1.61
N ASP A 180 4.04 10.64 -2.93
CA ASP A 180 2.78 10.48 -3.63
C ASP A 180 2.59 9.03 -4.09
N CYS A 181 1.53 8.38 -3.60
CA CYS A 181 1.18 7.00 -3.93
C CYS A 181 0.15 6.93 -5.06
N GLY A 182 -0.36 8.08 -5.54
CA GLY A 182 -1.38 8.17 -6.56
C GLY A 182 -0.87 7.69 -7.91
N ILE A 183 -1.55 6.69 -8.48
CA ILE A 183 -1.39 6.33 -9.89
C ILE A 183 -2.72 6.65 -10.57
N SER A 184 -2.69 7.53 -11.56
CA SER A 184 -3.90 7.96 -12.28
C SER A 184 -3.60 8.09 -13.76
N ALA A 185 -4.41 7.44 -14.59
CA ALA A 185 -4.33 7.59 -16.04
C ALA A 185 -5.15 8.81 -16.46
N ILE A 186 -4.49 9.83 -17.00
CA ILE A 186 -5.11 11.04 -17.53
C ILE A 186 -4.87 11.07 -19.04
N PRO A 187 -5.90 11.32 -19.88
CA PRO A 187 -5.71 11.47 -21.31
C PRO A 187 -4.68 12.56 -21.63
N ALA A 188 -3.69 12.21 -22.46
CA ALA A 188 -2.68 13.13 -22.93
C ALA A 188 -3.33 14.30 -23.72
N LYS A 189 -2.92 15.54 -23.45
CA LYS A 189 -3.44 16.73 -24.16
C LYS A 189 -2.87 16.85 -25.58
N SER A 190 -1.75 16.19 -25.90
CA SER A 190 -1.21 16.05 -27.26
C SER A 190 -0.51 14.70 -27.48
N PRO A 191 -0.32 14.26 -28.74
CA PRO A 191 0.39 13.01 -29.08
C PRO A 191 1.84 12.95 -28.58
N ASP A 192 2.46 14.11 -28.37
CA ASP A 192 3.85 14.23 -27.88
C ASP A 192 3.95 14.23 -26.35
N SER A 193 2.82 14.35 -25.65
CA SER A 193 2.76 14.18 -24.20
C SER A 193 2.58 12.69 -23.85
N ALA A 194 3.67 11.93 -23.93
CA ALA A 194 3.74 10.62 -23.30
C ALA A 194 3.40 10.74 -21.81
N TRP A 195 2.68 9.74 -21.28
CA TRP A 195 2.34 9.51 -19.86
C TRP A 195 3.08 10.42 -18.86
N LEU A 196 2.57 11.62 -18.67
CA LEU A 196 3.19 12.61 -17.79
C LEU A 196 2.71 12.34 -16.37
N ALA A 197 3.56 11.71 -15.55
CA ALA A 197 3.53 11.97 -14.11
C ALA A 197 4.03 13.41 -13.92
N MET A 198 3.11 14.38 -13.94
CA MET A 198 3.45 15.78 -13.71
C MET A 198 3.80 15.96 -12.24
N TRP A 199 5.09 16.14 -11.95
CA TRP A 199 5.57 16.66 -10.67
C TRP A 199 5.77 18.16 -10.83
N HIS A 200 4.94 18.98 -10.21
CA HIS A 200 5.23 20.40 -10.00
C HIS A 200 5.44 20.55 -8.49
N LEU A 201 6.71 20.50 -8.08
CA LEU A 201 7.14 20.90 -6.73
C LEU A 201 7.20 22.42 -6.68
#